data_AF-A0A522YIA6-F1
#
_entry.id   AF-A0A522YIA6-F1
#
_cell.length_a   1.000
_cell.length_b   1.000
_cell.length_c   1.000
_cell.angle_alpha   90.00
_cell.angle_beta   90.00
_cell.angle_gamma   90.00
#
_symmetry.space_group_name_H-M   'P 1'
#
loop_
_entity.id
_entity.type
_entity.pdbx_description
1 polymer ?
#
loop_
_entity_poly.entity_id
_entity_poly.type
_entity_poly.pdbx_seq_one_letter_code
_entity_poly.pdbx_strand_id
1 'polypeptide(L)'
;MKRHVTVFVGLALALALTRPGFAQDKDAADKCAGGAAGDKCGAALDLRVQLDKEDAKGEFKCKKGVVKGKKVVYAKCVHDKLDAYGEMAYKKKIIKKKPGELDEKKRKLAKKLAFYDSARKELKAKLAGLKDKPEDIEYKKAEGALEKVDKEFDKSLGECSKQDAADFTCPTKD
;
A
#
# COMPACT_ATOMS: atom_id res chain seq x y z
N MET A 1 -11.43 -44.67 -43.81
CA MET A 1 -9.99 -44.97 -43.90
C MET A 1 -9.36 -44.78 -42.53
N LYS A 2 -8.52 -45.75 -42.13
CA LYS A 2 -7.57 -45.84 -41.01
C LYS A 2 -8.00 -45.36 -39.60
N ARG A 3 -8.21 -46.37 -38.74
CA ARG A 3 -8.10 -46.31 -37.27
C ARG A 3 -6.62 -46.25 -36.87
N HIS A 4 -6.29 -45.46 -35.86
CA HIS A 4 -5.13 -45.69 -34.99
C HIS A 4 -5.57 -45.53 -33.53
N VAL A 5 -5.28 -46.57 -32.74
CA VAL A 5 -5.44 -46.68 -31.29
C VAL A 5 -4.07 -47.03 -30.73
N THR A 6 -3.56 -46.25 -29.76
CA THR A 6 -2.63 -46.65 -28.66
C THR A 6 -2.39 -45.38 -27.79
N VAL A 7 -2.99 -45.23 -26.61
CA VAL A 7 -2.64 -45.74 -25.25
C VAL A 7 -1.55 -44.93 -24.52
N PHE A 8 -1.99 -44.29 -23.42
CA PHE A 8 -1.34 -43.94 -22.13
C PHE A 8 0.17 -43.68 -22.02
N VAL A 9 0.51 -42.49 -21.51
CA VAL A 9 1.46 -42.32 -20.40
C VAL A 9 0.96 -41.19 -19.50
N GLY A 10 0.67 -41.49 -18.23
CA GLY A 10 0.53 -40.47 -17.20
C GLY A 10 1.90 -39.99 -16.73
N LEU A 11 2.04 -38.70 -16.43
CA LEU A 11 3.03 -38.21 -15.49
C LEU A 11 2.49 -36.96 -14.79
N ALA A 12 2.60 -37.00 -13.47
CA ALA A 12 2.15 -35.99 -12.54
C ALA A 12 3.01 -34.72 -12.58
N LEU A 13 2.39 -33.63 -12.14
CA LEU A 13 2.91 -32.61 -11.23
C LEU A 13 4.30 -32.00 -11.52
N ALA A 14 4.29 -30.74 -11.97
CA ALA A 14 5.17 -29.71 -11.42
C ALA A 14 4.64 -28.30 -11.75
N LEU A 15 4.14 -27.62 -10.72
CA LEU A 15 4.14 -26.16 -10.69
C LEU A 15 5.59 -25.69 -10.76
N ALA A 16 5.95 -24.96 -11.82
CA ALA A 16 7.19 -24.19 -11.88
C ALA A 16 6.91 -22.81 -12.48
N LEU A 17 6.25 -21.95 -11.70
CA LEU A 17 6.36 -20.50 -11.86
C LEU A 17 7.68 -20.09 -11.20
N THR A 18 8.73 -19.91 -12.00
CA THR A 18 9.95 -19.27 -11.53
C THR A 18 10.47 -18.35 -12.62
N ARG A 19 9.99 -17.10 -12.60
CA ARG A 19 10.67 -15.98 -13.24
C ARG A 19 11.96 -15.71 -12.46
N PRO A 20 13.09 -15.46 -13.14
CA PRO A 20 14.38 -15.27 -12.49
C PRO A 20 14.45 -13.93 -11.77
N GLY A 21 14.76 -14.01 -10.47
CA GLY A 21 15.81 -13.20 -9.84
C GLY A 21 15.58 -11.69 -9.76
N PHE A 22 14.77 -11.25 -8.80
CA PHE A 22 15.17 -10.08 -8.03
C PHE A 22 16.54 -10.40 -7.40
N ALA A 23 17.56 -9.62 -7.74
CA ALA A 23 18.85 -9.66 -7.05
C ALA A 23 18.61 -9.42 -5.56
N GLN A 24 18.66 -10.50 -4.77
CA GLN A 24 18.88 -10.40 -3.33
C GLN A 24 20.34 -10.03 -3.15
N ASP A 25 20.56 -8.80 -2.69
CA ASP A 25 21.74 -8.42 -1.91
C ASP A 25 21.94 -9.48 -0.81
N LYS A 26 22.89 -10.39 -1.05
CA LYS A 26 23.38 -11.36 -0.07
C LYS A 26 24.56 -10.73 0.67
N ASP A 27 24.32 -9.75 1.53
CA ASP A 27 25.39 -9.23 2.41
C ASP A 27 24.90 -8.63 3.73
N ALA A 28 23.76 -9.10 4.28
CA ALA A 28 23.25 -8.54 5.55
C ALA A 28 22.63 -9.55 6.53
N ALA A 29 22.94 -10.85 6.42
CA ALA A 29 22.25 -11.88 7.20
C ALA A 29 23.12 -12.73 8.14
N ASP A 30 24.37 -12.35 8.45
CA ASP A 30 25.26 -13.23 9.24
C ASP A 30 25.96 -12.59 10.46
N LYS A 31 25.36 -11.58 11.12
CA LYS A 31 25.92 -11.05 12.40
C LYS A 31 24.87 -10.52 13.38
N CYS A 32 23.92 -11.33 13.85
CA CYS A 32 23.17 -10.96 15.05
C CYS A 32 22.82 -12.17 15.95
N ALA A 33 23.72 -13.15 16.08
CA ALA A 33 23.64 -14.20 17.09
C ALA A 33 24.70 -13.95 18.17
N GLY A 34 24.36 -13.23 19.23
CA GLY A 34 25.27 -13.00 20.35
C GLY A 34 24.91 -11.75 21.13
N GLY A 35 24.51 -11.93 22.39
CA GLY A 35 23.99 -10.89 23.26
C GLY A 35 24.95 -9.72 23.51
N ALA A 36 24.41 -8.52 23.47
CA ALA A 36 24.75 -7.40 24.35
C ALA A 36 23.66 -6.33 24.22
N ALA A 37 23.30 -5.71 25.34
CA ALA A 37 22.37 -4.59 25.36
C ALA A 37 23.05 -3.36 24.73
N GLY A 38 22.56 -2.98 23.53
CA GLY A 38 22.86 -1.71 22.89
C GLY A 38 23.98 -1.74 21.84
N ASP A 39 23.69 -2.21 20.61
CA ASP A 39 24.13 -1.55 19.37
C ASP A 39 23.51 -2.23 18.12
N LYS A 40 22.82 -1.43 17.30
CA LYS A 40 22.75 -1.48 15.82
C LYS A 40 22.56 -2.83 15.07
N CYS A 41 21.61 -3.67 15.46
CA CYS A 41 20.99 -4.68 14.57
C CYS A 41 19.49 -4.38 14.37
N GLY A 42 19.16 -3.23 13.78
CA GLY A 42 17.78 -2.88 13.46
C GLY A 42 17.49 -3.16 11.99
N ALA A 43 16.74 -4.22 11.67
CA ALA A 43 16.12 -4.33 10.35
C ALA A 43 15.40 -3.00 10.04
N ALA A 44 15.65 -2.42 8.87
CA ALA A 44 15.04 -1.15 8.50
C ALA A 44 13.51 -1.28 8.63
N LEU A 45 12.92 -0.50 9.55
CA LEU A 45 11.48 -0.53 9.82
C LEU A 45 10.67 0.24 8.77
N ASP A 46 11.35 0.80 7.78
CA ASP A 46 10.78 1.50 6.64
C ASP A 46 9.78 0.61 5.89
N LEU A 47 8.70 1.23 5.41
CA LEU A 47 7.66 0.56 4.63
C LEU A 47 7.44 1.29 3.32
N ARG A 48 7.35 0.52 2.25
CA ARG A 48 6.99 0.98 0.91
C ARG A 48 5.72 0.26 0.47
N VAL A 49 4.70 1.01 0.10
CA VAL A 49 3.43 0.49 -0.42
C VAL A 49 3.22 1.05 -1.82
N GLN A 50 3.31 0.18 -2.81
CA GLN A 50 2.95 0.51 -4.19
C GLN A 50 1.46 0.22 -4.39
N LEU A 51 0.77 1.16 -5.02
CA LEU A 51 -0.66 1.08 -5.35
C LEU A 51 -0.82 0.61 -6.80
N ASP A 52 -0.20 -0.53 -7.11
CA ASP A 52 -0.07 -1.07 -8.48
C ASP A 52 -1.40 -1.50 -9.10
N LYS A 53 -2.43 -1.67 -8.27
CA LYS A 53 -3.80 -2.04 -8.70
C LYS A 53 -4.55 -0.87 -9.32
N GLU A 54 -4.02 0.35 -9.25
CA GLU A 54 -4.67 1.54 -9.81
C GLU A 54 -3.85 2.09 -10.98
N ASP A 55 -4.54 2.64 -11.98
CA ASP A 55 -3.90 3.23 -13.17
C ASP A 55 -2.86 4.30 -12.81
N ALA A 56 -3.09 5.01 -11.70
CA ALA A 56 -2.20 6.05 -11.20
C ALA A 56 -0.87 5.52 -10.63
N LYS A 57 -0.79 4.22 -10.29
CA LYS A 57 0.42 3.55 -9.75
C LYS A 57 1.14 4.37 -8.69
N GLY A 58 0.35 4.92 -7.76
CA GLY A 58 0.85 5.75 -6.66
C GLY A 58 1.74 4.97 -5.72
N GLU A 59 2.49 5.69 -4.91
CA GLU A 59 3.32 5.06 -3.89
C GLU A 59 3.29 5.81 -2.57
N PHE A 60 3.24 5.05 -1.49
CA PHE A 60 3.34 5.54 -0.13
C PHE A 60 4.61 4.99 0.54
N LYS A 61 5.50 5.88 0.98
CA LYS A 61 6.79 5.55 1.61
C LYS A 61 6.77 6.06 3.04
N CYS A 62 6.81 5.18 4.03
CA CYS A 62 7.06 5.53 5.42
C CYS A 62 8.51 5.20 5.81
N LYS A 63 9.20 6.18 6.39
CA LYS A 63 10.61 6.14 6.74
C LYS A 63 10.85 6.42 8.22
N LYS A 64 11.99 5.96 8.72
CA LYS A 64 12.42 6.12 10.11
C LYS A 64 11.37 5.55 11.06
N GLY A 65 10.94 4.32 10.79
CA GLY A 65 10.08 3.57 11.69
C GLY A 65 10.83 3.25 12.99
N VAL A 66 10.17 3.40 14.12
CA VAL A 66 10.69 2.99 15.44
C VAL A 66 9.61 2.22 16.18
N VAL A 67 9.98 1.13 16.86
CA VAL A 67 9.03 0.42 17.72
C VAL A 67 8.77 1.28 18.96
N LYS A 68 7.51 1.62 19.21
CA LYS A 68 7.04 2.25 20.45
C LYS A 68 5.94 1.39 21.05
N GLY A 69 6.24 0.74 22.17
CA GLY A 69 5.35 -0.29 22.73
C GLY A 69 5.20 -1.46 21.76
N LYS A 70 3.97 -1.80 21.40
CA LYS A 70 3.66 -2.92 20.49
C LYS A 70 3.54 -2.53 19.01
N LYS A 71 3.76 -1.26 18.66
CA LYS A 71 3.54 -0.72 17.31
C LYS A 71 4.80 -0.12 16.70
N VAL A 72 4.87 -0.10 15.37
CA VAL A 72 5.87 0.71 14.64
C VAL A 72 5.30 2.11 14.43
N VAL A 73 6.04 3.13 14.86
CA VAL A 73 5.69 4.54 14.64
C VAL A 73 6.66 5.15 13.66
N TYR A 74 6.14 5.74 12.60
CA TYR A 74 6.94 6.41 11.57
C TYR A 74 7.12 7.90 11.86
N ALA A 75 8.37 8.36 11.75
CA ALA A 75 8.66 9.79 11.83
C ALA A 75 8.17 10.54 10.59
N LYS A 76 8.30 9.94 9.40
CA LYS A 76 7.94 10.56 8.12
C LYS A 76 7.26 9.57 7.20
N CYS A 77 6.10 9.95 6.65
CA CYS A 77 5.50 9.26 5.52
C CYS A 77 5.31 10.25 4.38
N VAL A 78 5.62 9.84 3.15
CA VAL A 78 5.49 10.64 1.94
C VAL A 78 4.74 9.86 0.88
N HIS A 79 4.01 10.59 0.04
CA HIS A 79 3.39 10.06 -1.16
C HIS A 79 4.22 10.42 -2.39
N ASP A 80 4.21 9.54 -3.38
CA ASP A 80 4.82 9.73 -4.69
C ASP A 80 3.75 9.57 -5.77
N LYS A 81 3.93 10.24 -6.91
CA LYS A 81 2.98 10.24 -8.05
C LYS A 81 1.54 10.64 -7.69
N LEU A 82 1.38 11.55 -6.73
CA LEU A 82 0.05 12.03 -6.30
C LEU A 82 -0.74 12.70 -7.43
N ASP A 83 -0.07 13.32 -8.40
CA ASP A 83 -0.74 14.04 -9.49
C ASP A 83 -1.63 13.16 -10.36
N ALA A 84 -1.23 11.90 -10.57
CA ALA A 84 -2.01 10.93 -11.33
C ALA A 84 -3.36 10.58 -10.65
N TYR A 85 -3.54 10.93 -9.38
CA TYR A 85 -4.78 10.68 -8.65
C TYR A 85 -5.89 11.69 -8.93
N GLY A 86 -5.65 12.72 -9.75
CA GLY A 86 -6.71 13.64 -10.17
C GLY A 86 -7.77 12.90 -10.99
N GLU A 87 -7.33 12.20 -12.03
CA GLU A 87 -8.20 11.36 -12.85
C GLU A 87 -8.80 10.19 -12.06
N MET A 88 -8.05 9.62 -11.10
CA MET A 88 -8.58 8.59 -10.22
C MET A 88 -9.70 9.12 -9.32
N ALA A 89 -9.61 10.35 -8.83
CA ALA A 89 -10.68 10.97 -8.04
C ALA A 89 -11.97 11.08 -8.86
N TYR A 90 -11.87 11.42 -10.15
CA TYR A 90 -13.01 11.44 -11.06
C TYR A 90 -13.55 10.03 -11.34
N LYS A 91 -12.69 9.06 -11.66
CA LYS A 91 -13.08 7.65 -11.87
C LYS A 91 -13.75 7.03 -10.65
N LYS A 92 -13.26 7.34 -9.45
CA LYS A 92 -13.83 6.92 -8.15
C LYS A 92 -15.06 7.72 -7.73
N LYS A 93 -15.52 8.66 -8.57
CA LYS A 93 -16.66 9.54 -8.31
C LYS A 93 -16.53 10.38 -7.04
N ILE A 94 -15.30 10.64 -6.58
CA ILE A 94 -15.03 11.55 -5.46
C ILE A 94 -15.31 13.00 -5.88
N ILE A 95 -15.04 13.32 -7.15
CA ILE A 95 -15.42 14.58 -7.78
C ILE A 95 -16.38 14.32 -8.94
N LYS A 96 -17.31 15.25 -9.16
CA LYS A 96 -18.35 15.14 -10.20
C LYS A 96 -17.94 15.76 -11.54
N LYS A 97 -16.99 16.70 -11.52
CA LYS A 97 -16.42 17.37 -12.70
C LYS A 97 -15.01 16.85 -12.99
N LYS A 98 -14.51 17.06 -14.22
CA LYS A 98 -13.12 16.69 -14.53
C LYS A 98 -12.17 17.52 -13.68
N PRO A 99 -10.97 17.00 -13.34
CA PRO A 99 -10.02 17.74 -12.52
C PRO A 99 -9.73 19.14 -13.05
N GLY A 100 -9.59 19.32 -14.36
CA GLY A 100 -9.31 20.62 -15.00
C GLY A 100 -10.36 21.70 -14.78
N GLU A 101 -11.60 21.31 -14.45
CA GLU A 101 -12.73 22.22 -14.23
C GLU A 101 -12.87 22.68 -12.76
N LEU A 102 -12.07 22.09 -11.87
CA LEU A 102 -12.04 22.44 -10.45
C LEU A 102 -10.93 23.44 -10.17
N ASP A 103 -11.14 24.30 -9.16
CA ASP A 103 -10.06 25.13 -8.64
C ASP A 103 -8.92 24.28 -8.04
N GLU A 104 -7.75 24.91 -7.90
CA GLU A 104 -6.55 24.20 -7.47
C GLU A 104 -6.69 23.55 -6.08
N LYS A 105 -7.41 24.18 -5.15
CA LYS A 105 -7.60 23.64 -3.79
C LYS A 105 -8.48 22.39 -3.84
N LYS A 106 -9.60 22.45 -4.58
CA LYS A 106 -10.48 21.30 -4.83
C LYS A 106 -9.73 20.17 -5.54
N ARG A 107 -8.95 20.46 -6.59
CA ARG A 107 -8.13 19.44 -7.26
C ARG A 107 -7.16 18.75 -6.30
N LYS A 108 -6.44 19.52 -5.47
CA LYS A 108 -5.49 18.98 -4.49
C LYS A 108 -6.18 18.09 -3.46
N LEU A 109 -7.35 18.51 -2.98
CA LEU A 109 -8.15 17.72 -2.05
C LEU A 109 -8.64 16.41 -2.68
N ALA A 110 -9.16 16.47 -3.91
CA ALA A 110 -9.63 15.30 -4.65
C ALA A 110 -8.51 14.27 -4.85
N LYS A 111 -7.32 14.72 -5.26
CA LYS A 111 -6.11 13.88 -5.38
C LYS A 111 -5.77 13.18 -4.07
N LYS A 112 -5.76 13.92 -2.95
CA LYS A 112 -5.47 13.36 -1.61
C LYS A 112 -6.51 12.33 -1.19
N LEU A 113 -7.79 12.63 -1.35
CA LEU A 113 -8.88 11.70 -1.00
C LEU A 113 -8.77 10.40 -1.79
N ALA A 114 -8.57 10.48 -3.10
CA ALA A 114 -8.42 9.30 -3.95
C ALA A 114 -7.18 8.48 -3.57
N PHE A 115 -6.05 9.15 -3.36
CA PHE A 115 -4.80 8.50 -2.99
C PHE A 115 -4.88 7.79 -1.64
N TYR A 116 -5.35 8.51 -0.62
CA TYR A 116 -5.42 7.95 0.73
C TYR A 116 -6.50 6.88 0.83
N ASP A 117 -7.64 6.99 0.13
CA ASP A 117 -8.61 5.89 0.00
C ASP A 117 -7.94 4.60 -0.54
N SER A 118 -7.16 4.72 -1.63
CA SER A 118 -6.43 3.59 -2.19
C SER A 118 -5.38 3.02 -1.23
N ALA A 119 -4.62 3.91 -0.57
CA ALA A 119 -3.59 3.51 0.38
C ALA A 119 -4.19 2.78 1.59
N ARG A 120 -5.33 3.24 2.12
CA ARG A 120 -6.06 2.56 3.20
C ARG A 120 -6.50 1.18 2.78
N LYS A 121 -7.13 1.05 1.61
CA LYS A 121 -7.60 -0.24 1.08
C LYS A 121 -6.47 -1.23 0.90
N GLU A 122 -5.34 -0.80 0.35
CA GLU A 122 -4.17 -1.67 0.17
C GLU A 122 -3.54 -2.09 1.52
N LEU A 123 -3.39 -1.15 2.46
CA LEU A 123 -2.84 -1.45 3.79
C LEU A 123 -3.78 -2.37 4.59
N LYS A 124 -5.09 -2.14 4.53
CA LYS A 124 -6.08 -3.03 5.14
C LYS A 124 -6.06 -4.44 4.54
N ALA A 125 -5.91 -4.54 3.21
CA ALA A 125 -5.77 -5.84 2.54
C ALA A 125 -4.48 -6.55 2.98
N LYS A 126 -3.36 -5.84 3.11
CA LYS A 126 -2.11 -6.38 3.67
C LYS A 126 -2.28 -6.89 5.10
N LEU A 127 -2.92 -6.10 5.96
CA LEU A 127 -3.20 -6.52 7.35
C LEU A 127 -4.13 -7.72 7.42
N ALA A 128 -5.16 -7.78 6.57
CA ALA A 128 -6.05 -8.93 6.49
C ALA A 128 -5.30 -10.22 6.08
N GLY A 129 -4.31 -10.11 5.18
CA GLY A 129 -3.41 -11.22 4.81
C GLY A 129 -2.42 -11.62 5.91
N LEU A 130 -2.21 -10.78 6.92
CA LEU A 130 -1.30 -11.00 8.04
C LEU A 130 -2.04 -11.19 9.38
N LYS A 131 -3.36 -11.32 9.36
CA LYS A 131 -4.23 -11.33 10.56
C LYS A 131 -3.85 -12.39 11.59
N ASP A 132 -3.32 -13.53 11.14
CA ASP A 132 -2.94 -14.65 12.00
C ASP A 132 -1.54 -14.48 12.62
N LYS A 133 -0.84 -13.39 12.28
CA LYS A 133 0.52 -13.08 12.74
C LYS A 133 0.65 -11.63 13.23
N PRO A 134 -0.13 -11.20 14.25
CA PRO A 134 -0.09 -9.82 14.75
C PRO A 134 1.27 -9.44 15.39
N GLU A 135 2.05 -10.44 15.81
CA GLU A 135 3.39 -10.26 16.35
C GLU A 135 4.45 -9.92 15.28
N ASP A 136 4.16 -10.22 14.00
CA ASP A 136 5.07 -10.04 12.87
C ASP A 136 5.42 -8.55 12.69
N ILE A 137 6.69 -8.27 12.40
CA ILE A 137 7.16 -6.91 12.13
C ILE A 137 6.47 -6.33 10.91
N GLU A 138 6.15 -7.13 9.88
CA GLU A 138 5.41 -6.65 8.70
C GLU A 138 3.97 -6.26 9.05
N TYR A 139 3.32 -6.97 9.98
CA TYR A 139 2.01 -6.58 10.51
C TYR A 139 2.13 -5.23 11.23
N LYS A 140 3.09 -5.10 12.16
CA LYS A 140 3.29 -3.87 12.95
C LYS A 140 3.67 -2.67 12.07
N LYS A 141 4.46 -2.87 11.01
CA LYS A 141 4.78 -1.86 9.99
C LYS A 141 3.53 -1.41 9.24
N ALA A 142 2.74 -2.36 8.73
CA ALA A 142 1.51 -2.06 8.01
C ALA A 142 0.48 -1.35 8.89
N GLU A 143 0.34 -1.75 10.16
CA GLU A 143 -0.55 -1.11 11.14
C GLU A 143 -0.11 0.32 11.44
N GLY A 144 1.19 0.53 11.70
CA GLY A 144 1.76 1.86 11.93
C GLY A 144 1.62 2.81 10.74
N ALA A 145 1.77 2.28 9.53
CA ALA A 145 1.55 3.04 8.31
C ALA A 145 0.07 3.35 8.10
N LEU A 146 -0.83 2.40 8.37
CA LEU A 146 -2.28 2.60 8.27
C LEU A 146 -2.74 3.71 9.21
N GLU A 147 -2.25 3.76 10.46
CA GLU A 147 -2.59 4.82 11.41
C GLU A 147 -2.22 6.22 10.86
N LYS A 148 -1.07 6.36 10.19
CA LYS A 148 -0.66 7.61 9.54
C LYS A 148 -1.54 7.95 8.34
N VAL A 149 -1.85 6.98 7.50
CA VAL A 149 -2.72 7.15 6.33
C VAL A 149 -4.13 7.54 6.77
N ASP A 150 -4.70 6.85 7.76
CA ASP A 150 -6.02 7.14 8.32
C ASP A 150 -6.10 8.57 8.85
N LYS A 151 -5.07 9.04 9.57
CA LYS A 151 -5.02 10.41 10.08
C LYS A 151 -5.04 11.45 8.96
N GLU A 152 -4.30 11.24 7.88
CA GLU A 152 -4.29 12.16 6.73
C GLU A 152 -5.57 12.06 5.89
N PHE A 153 -6.16 10.87 5.81
CA PHE A 153 -7.47 10.66 5.19
C PHE A 153 -8.58 11.37 5.96
N ASP A 154 -8.61 11.25 7.29
CA ASP A 154 -9.61 11.90 8.15
C ASP A 154 -9.53 13.43 8.05
N LYS A 155 -8.32 14.00 7.99
CA LYS A 155 -8.14 15.44 7.71
C LYS A 155 -8.73 15.81 6.35
N SER A 156 -8.44 15.01 5.32
CA SER A 156 -8.95 15.24 3.96
C SER A 156 -10.47 15.11 3.92
N LEU A 157 -11.06 14.16 4.66
CA LEU A 157 -12.52 14.03 4.80
C LEU A 157 -13.13 15.25 5.50
N GLY A 158 -12.47 15.76 6.55
CA GLY A 158 -12.90 16.99 7.22
C GLY A 158 -12.80 18.25 6.34
N GLU A 159 -11.90 18.27 5.35
CA GLU A 159 -11.88 19.32 4.31
C GLU A 159 -12.95 19.07 3.23
N CYS A 160 -13.22 17.81 2.91
CA CYS A 160 -14.22 17.39 1.93
C CYS A 160 -15.64 17.71 2.39
N SER A 161 -15.97 17.47 3.67
CA SER A 161 -17.30 17.75 4.23
C SER A 161 -17.68 19.24 4.20
N LYS A 162 -16.69 20.12 4.00
CA LYS A 162 -16.87 21.56 3.83
C LYS A 162 -17.01 21.99 2.37
N GLN A 163 -16.83 21.06 1.42
CA GLN A 163 -16.99 21.33 0.00
C GLN A 163 -18.45 21.22 -0.42
N ASP A 164 -18.77 21.87 -1.54
CA ASP A 164 -20.09 21.76 -2.15
C ASP A 164 -20.34 20.32 -2.64
N ALA A 165 -21.47 19.74 -2.23
CA ALA A 165 -21.90 18.41 -2.66
C ALA A 165 -22.19 18.33 -4.17
N ALA A 166 -22.33 19.47 -4.86
CA ALA A 166 -22.40 19.55 -6.32
C ALA A 166 -21.04 19.25 -6.99
N ASP A 167 -19.93 19.48 -6.30
CA ASP A 167 -18.58 19.23 -6.82
C ASP A 167 -17.97 17.94 -6.25
N PHE A 168 -18.29 17.59 -5.00
CA PHE A 168 -17.71 16.46 -4.28
C PHE A 168 -18.72 15.39 -3.86
N THR A 169 -18.24 14.16 -3.78
CA THR A 169 -18.88 13.06 -3.05
C THR A 169 -17.82 12.45 -2.15
N CYS A 170 -17.86 12.83 -0.87
CA CYS A 170 -16.81 12.44 0.07
C CYS A 170 -16.85 10.93 0.32
N PRO A 171 -15.70 10.23 0.20
CA PRO A 171 -15.65 8.80 0.42
C PRO A 171 -15.97 8.45 1.87
N THR A 172 -16.61 7.31 2.10
CA THR A 172 -16.92 6.82 3.43
C THR A 172 -15.72 6.14 4.06
N LYS A 173 -15.65 6.17 5.40
CA LYS A 173 -14.66 5.42 6.16
C LYS A 173 -15.17 3.98 6.35
N ASP A 174 -14.91 3.11 5.38
CA ASP A 174 -14.91 1.66 5.62
C ASP A 174 -13.75 1.29 6.55
#